data_AF-A0A521WCG0-F1
#
_entry.id   AF-A0A521WCG0-F1
#
_cell.length_a   1.000
_cell.length_b   1.000
_cell.length_c   1.000
_cell.angle_alpha   90.00
_cell.angle_beta   90.00
_cell.angle_gamma   90.00
#
_symmetry.space_group_name_H-M   'P 1'
#
loop_
_entity.id
_entity.type
_entity.pdbx_description
1 polymer ?
#
loop_
_entity_poly.entity_id
_entity_poly.type
_entity_poly.pdbx_seq_one_letter_code
_entity_poly.pdbx_strand_id
1 'polypeptide(L)' 'TRHRAALGITERTDAVSVVVSEETGDMSVAADGRMYTRLDEARLRALLDRLLANGRVREA' A
#
# COMPACT_ATOMS: atom_id res chain seq x y z
N THR A 1 9.38 0.86 -13.37
CA THR A 1 8.87 2.11 -12.75
C THR A 1 8.28 1.77 -11.40
N ARG A 2 8.36 2.67 -10.39
CA ARG A 2 8.05 2.36 -8.97
C ARG A 2 6.69 1.67 -8.78
N HIS A 3 5.67 2.12 -9.50
CA HIS A 3 4.33 1.49 -9.49
C HIS A 3 4.35 0.00 -9.91
N ARG A 4 5.03 -0.34 -11.00
CA ARG A 4 5.13 -1.75 -11.44
C ARG A 4 5.93 -2.62 -10.46
N ALA A 5 6.96 -2.06 -9.84
CA ALA A 5 7.73 -2.78 -8.82
C ALA A 5 6.88 -3.02 -7.55
N ALA A 6 6.12 -2.01 -7.12
CA ALA A 6 5.18 -2.13 -6.01
C ALA A 6 4.12 -3.19 -6.28
N LEU A 7 3.52 -3.20 -7.48
CA LEU A 7 2.56 -4.23 -7.86
C LEU A 7 3.21 -5.62 -7.83
N GLY A 8 4.35 -5.79 -8.49
CA GLY A 8 5.02 -7.09 -8.61
C GLY A 8 5.48 -7.68 -7.28
N ILE A 9 5.93 -6.88 -6.32
CA ILE A 9 6.27 -7.42 -4.98
C ILE A 9 5.02 -7.92 -4.26
N THR A 10 3.91 -7.16 -4.33
CA THR A 10 2.66 -7.51 -3.64
C THR A 10 1.85 -8.63 -4.32
N GLU A 11 2.19 -9.03 -5.54
CA GLU A 11 1.60 -10.21 -6.21
C GLU A 11 2.14 -11.53 -5.67
N ARG A 12 3.31 -11.52 -5.03
CA ARG A 12 4.04 -12.73 -4.62
C ARG A 12 4.26 -12.81 -3.11
N THR A 13 3.89 -11.77 -2.37
CA THR A 13 4.06 -11.67 -0.93
C THR A 13 2.85 -10.99 -0.30
N ASP A 14 2.78 -11.02 1.02
CA ASP A 14 1.85 -10.26 1.84
C ASP A 14 2.29 -8.80 2.06
N ALA A 15 3.28 -8.33 1.30
CA ALA A 15 3.79 -6.97 1.44
C ALA A 15 2.72 -5.93 1.10
N VAL A 16 2.78 -4.81 1.81
CA VAL A 16 2.06 -3.58 1.50
C VAL A 16 3.09 -2.55 1.05
N SER A 17 2.89 -1.97 -0.13
CA SER A 17 3.81 -0.99 -0.71
C SER A 17 3.11 0.36 -0.91
N VAL A 18 3.69 1.43 -0.38
CA VAL A 18 3.23 2.80 -0.64
C VAL A 18 4.12 3.44 -1.69
N VAL A 19 3.52 4.10 -2.68
CA VAL A 19 4.20 4.75 -3.79
C VAL A 19 3.72 6.19 -3.91
N VAL A 20 4.65 7.12 -4.07
CA VAL A 20 4.36 8.51 -4.41
C VAL A 20 4.78 8.74 -5.87
N SER A 21 3.87 9.29 -6.67
CA SER A 21 4.14 9.68 -8.05
C SER A 21 5.10 10.86 -8.09
N GLU A 22 6.21 10.72 -8.81
CA GLU A 22 7.17 11.82 -9.03
C GLU A 22 6.61 12.89 -10.00
N GLU A 23 5.66 12.50 -10.85
CA GLU A 23 5.07 13.39 -11.85
C GLU A 23 3.88 14.19 -11.30
N THR A 24 3.06 13.57 -10.44
CA THR A 24 1.79 14.15 -9.98
C THR A 24 1.73 14.37 -8.47
N GLY A 25 2.66 13.79 -7.69
CA GLY A 25 2.58 13.78 -6.23
C GLY A 25 1.51 12.84 -5.66
N ASP A 26 0.72 12.17 -6.52
CA ASP A 26 -0.35 11.27 -6.07
C ASP A 26 0.21 10.10 -5.27
N MET A 27 -0.44 9.81 -4.14
CA MET A 27 -0.15 8.63 -3.34
C MET A 27 -0.94 7.42 -3.84
N SER A 28 -0.27 6.27 -3.87
CA SER A 28 -0.86 4.99 -4.22
C SER A 28 -0.39 3.91 -3.24
N VAL A 29 -1.23 2.89 -3.03
CA VAL A 29 -0.89 1.70 -2.26
C VAL A 29 -1.05 0.47 -3.15
N ALA A 30 -0.05 -0.40 -3.15
CA ALA A 30 -0.16 -1.75 -3.69
C ALA A 30 -0.24 -2.77 -2.54
N ALA A 31 -1.17 -3.71 -2.63
CA ALA A 31 -1.34 -4.83 -1.70
C ALA A 31 -2.15 -5.94 -2.39
N ASP A 32 -1.80 -7.21 -2.14
CA ASP A 32 -2.52 -8.38 -2.68
C ASP A 32 -2.69 -8.32 -4.22
N GLY A 33 -1.61 -7.92 -4.92
CA GLY A 33 -1.61 -7.74 -6.38
C GLY A 33 -2.57 -6.67 -6.90
N ARG A 34 -3.07 -5.77 -6.05
CA ARG A 34 -3.98 -4.67 -6.41
C ARG A 34 -3.34 -3.33 -6.12
N MET A 35 -3.67 -2.34 -6.95
CA MET A 35 -3.19 -0.97 -6.78
C MET A 35 -4.36 0.00 -6.57
N TYR A 36 -4.28 0.73 -5.46
CA TYR A 36 -5.20 1.81 -5.08
C TYR A 36 -4.49 3.14 -5.33
N THR A 37 -4.99 3.97 -6.25
CA THR A 37 -4.30 5.18 -6.71
C THR A 37 -5.04 6.46 -6.30
N ARG A 38 -4.34 7.60 -6.41
CA ARG A 38 -4.89 8.95 -6.13
C ARG A 38 -5.56 9.03 -4.75
N LEU A 39 -4.85 8.50 -3.76
CA LEU A 39 -5.30 8.49 -2.38
C LEU A 39 -5.03 9.86 -1.76
N ASP A 40 -6.05 10.41 -1.10
CA ASP A 40 -5.86 11.47 -0.12
C ASP A 40 -5.33 10.89 1.20
N GLU A 41 -4.93 11.77 2.10
CA GLU A 41 -4.37 11.39 3.41
C GLU A 41 -5.34 10.52 4.22
N ALA A 42 -6.62 10.87 4.25
CA ALA A 42 -7.63 10.16 5.02
C ALA A 42 -7.84 8.72 4.51
N ARG A 43 -7.91 8.55 3.19
CA ARG A 43 -8.05 7.25 2.53
C ARG A 43 -6.78 6.41 2.67
N LEU A 44 -5.61 7.03 2.52
CA LEU A 44 -4.33 6.35 2.73
C LEU A 44 -4.27 5.78 4.15
N ARG A 45 -4.56 6.60 5.16
CA ARG A 45 -4.54 6.19 6.56
C ARG A 45 -5.52 5.06 6.84
N ALA A 46 -6.77 5.19 6.40
CA ALA A 46 -7.78 4.15 6.57
C ALA A 46 -7.39 2.82 5.89
N LEU A 47 -6.78 2.88 4.70
CA LEU A 47 -6.27 1.70 3.99
C LEU A 47 -5.12 1.05 4.76
N LEU A 48 -4.13 1.83 5.19
CA LEU A 48 -2.99 1.31 5.94
C LEU A 48 -3.41 0.72 7.29
N ASP A 49 -4.31 1.39 8.02
CA ASP A 49 -4.87 0.86 9.26
C ASP A 49 -5.54 -0.49 9.03
N ARG A 50 -6.36 -0.61 7.97
CA ARG A 50 -7.02 -1.87 7.64
C ARG A 50 -6.03 -2.98 7.23
N LEU A 51 -5.05 -2.64 6.40
CA LEU A 51 -4.09 -3.62 5.86
C LEU A 51 -3.09 -4.08 6.92
N LEU A 52 -2.74 -3.23 7.88
CA LEU A 52 -1.72 -3.50 8.90
C LEU A 52 -2.31 -3.88 10.27
N ALA A 53 -3.62 -3.72 10.49
CA ALA A 53 -4.28 -4.03 11.76
C ALA A 53 -4.11 -5.49 12.25
N ASN A 54 -3.74 -6.42 11.36
CA ASN A 54 -3.47 -7.82 11.72
C ASN A 54 -2.07 -8.08 12.29
N GLY A 55 -1.25 -7.04 12.46
CA GLY A 55 0.06 -7.12 13.13
C GLY A 55 0.03 -6.72 14.61
N ARG A 56 -1.14 -6.52 15.24
CA ARG A 56 -1.23 -6.34 16.69
C ARG A 56 -0.84 -7.63 17.40
N VAL A 57 0.47 -7.76 17.58
CA VAL A 57 1.20 -8.44 18.64
C VAL A 57 0.40 -9.57 19.26
N ARG A 58 0.63 -10.77 18.73
CA ARG A 58 0.34 -12.02 19.40
C ARG A 58 1.40 -12.22 20.50
N GLU A 59 1.41 -11.35 21.50
CA GLU A 59 2.09 -11.55 22.78
C GLU A 59 1.07 -11.31 23.90
N ALA A 60 0.41 -12.39 24.29
CA ALA A 60 0.00 -12.74 25.65
C ALA A 60 -0.67 -14.13 25.58
#